data_AF-A0A819INN0-F1
#
_entry.id   AF-A0A819INN0-F1
#
_cell.length_a   1.000
_cell.length_b   1.000
_cell.length_c   1.000
_cell.angle_alpha   90.00
_cell.angle_beta   90.00
_cell.angle_gamma   90.00
#
_symmetry.space_group_name_H-M   'P 1'
#
loop_
_entity.id
_entity.type
_entity.pdbx_description
1 polymer ?
#
loop_
_entity_poly.entity_id
_entity_poly.type
_entity_poly.pdbx_seq_one_letter_code
_entity_poly.pdbx_strand_id
1 'polypeptide(L)'
;MNDQTADLSSIDSFHVGRRRKPNFTDHEVLYIIDQYDNYKECLHSREASKSVIAQKQAIWKQITDNLNTNYPQVERTVEDSSDKVDSPSSDLGNGISVQLDSPGDESASLLGNEDNSPSPITNYQLTSNIQSYQPAHLSTVAISNNGQISKRTLDKRRKLLKSSVNQQVINNTSKSSYGQPQQQQQQQQQQNSLRYESLIKRKRTLELTSQRLVYDKERLLIERKNLDIKLATNECENERIAIEKRRTELALQKLQSDISLSTNGNHNLSDQEDHEDNNSLDDMSDINE
;
A
#
# COMPACT_ATOMS: atom_id res chain seq x y z
N MET A 1 -72.93 28.09 -8.67
CA MET A 1 -71.52 28.01 -9.12
C MET A 1 -70.67 28.58 -8.00
N ASN A 2 -69.96 27.71 -7.28
CA ASN A 2 -68.80 28.04 -6.45
C ASN A 2 -68.11 26.70 -6.16
N ASP A 3 -67.15 26.35 -7.00
CA ASP A 3 -66.24 25.23 -6.79
C ASP A 3 -65.16 25.67 -5.80
N GLN A 4 -65.12 25.03 -4.64
CA GLN A 4 -63.97 25.07 -3.74
C GLN A 4 -63.12 23.83 -4.04
N THR A 5 -62.01 24.03 -4.74
CA THR A 5 -60.94 23.03 -4.86
C THR A 5 -60.17 23.00 -3.53
N ALA A 6 -60.49 22.01 -2.70
CA ALA A 6 -59.68 21.68 -1.53
C ALA A 6 -58.34 21.10 -2.02
N ASP A 7 -57.28 21.86 -1.79
CA ASP A 7 -55.90 21.47 -2.01
C ASP A 7 -55.49 20.42 -0.96
N LEU A 8 -55.42 19.15 -1.38
CA LEU A 8 -55.11 17.99 -0.55
C LEU A 8 -53.68 17.46 -0.79
N SER A 9 -52.75 18.26 -1.31
CA SER A 9 -51.39 17.77 -1.63
C SER A 9 -50.34 17.97 -0.53
N SER A 10 -50.71 18.32 0.71
CA SER A 10 -49.74 18.72 1.74
C SER A 10 -49.90 18.02 3.10
N ILE A 11 -50.31 16.75 3.12
CA ILE A 11 -50.33 15.91 4.34
C ILE A 11 -49.79 14.52 3.97
N ASP A 12 -48.47 14.39 3.76
CA ASP A 12 -47.83 13.06 3.81
C ASP A 12 -46.31 13.06 4.06
N SER A 13 -45.78 14.06 4.79
CA SER A 13 -44.32 14.13 5.08
C SER A 13 -43.90 13.84 6.52
N PHE A 14 -44.80 13.42 7.42
CA PHE A 14 -44.48 13.33 8.87
C PHE A 14 -44.74 11.97 9.53
N HIS A 15 -44.59 10.85 8.81
CA HIS A 15 -44.56 9.51 9.40
C HIS A 15 -43.30 8.70 9.05
N VAL A 16 -42.14 9.34 8.86
CA VAL A 16 -40.86 8.62 8.91
C VAL A 16 -40.50 8.37 10.37
N GLY A 17 -41.24 7.47 11.02
CA GLY A 17 -40.79 6.83 12.25
C GLY A 17 -39.38 6.29 12.02
N ARG A 18 -38.53 6.29 13.06
CA ARG A 18 -37.14 5.80 13.03
C ARG A 18 -37.09 4.35 12.55
N ARG A 19 -37.18 4.14 11.24
CA ARG A 19 -37.04 2.84 10.61
C ARG A 19 -35.56 2.51 10.70
N ARG A 20 -35.27 1.33 11.24
CA ARG A 20 -33.91 0.81 11.29
C ARG A 20 -33.39 0.77 9.86
N LYS A 21 -32.16 1.27 9.64
CA LYS A 21 -31.51 1.16 8.34
C LYS A 21 -31.47 -0.33 7.95
N PRO A 22 -31.62 -0.66 6.65
CA PRO A 22 -31.43 -2.03 6.18
C PRO A 22 -30.06 -2.56 6.60
N ASN A 23 -29.97 -3.85 6.90
CA ASN A 23 -28.70 -4.50 7.21
C ASN A 23 -27.74 -4.43 6.02
N PHE A 24 -26.44 -4.62 6.29
CA PHE A 24 -25.46 -4.81 5.23
C PHE A 24 -25.74 -6.09 4.45
N THR A 25 -25.69 -6.00 3.13
CA THR A 25 -25.70 -7.12 2.21
C THR A 25 -24.32 -7.79 2.18
N ASP A 26 -24.26 -9.06 1.81
CA ASP A 26 -22.99 -9.80 1.72
C ASP A 26 -21.99 -9.13 0.77
N HIS A 27 -22.47 -8.51 -0.31
CA HIS A 27 -21.63 -7.79 -1.27
C HIS A 27 -21.03 -6.50 -0.68
N GLU A 28 -21.81 -5.74 0.11
CA GLU A 28 -21.28 -4.58 0.84
C GLU A 28 -20.23 -5.03 1.86
N VAL A 29 -20.49 -6.10 2.62
CA VAL A 29 -19.55 -6.62 3.62
C VAL A 29 -18.24 -7.08 2.95
N LEU A 30 -18.33 -7.88 1.88
CA LEU A 30 -17.15 -8.33 1.15
C LEU A 30 -16.36 -7.16 0.57
N TYR A 31 -17.04 -6.13 0.08
CA TYR A 31 -16.40 -4.91 -0.40
C TYR A 31 -15.66 -4.17 0.73
N ILE A 32 -16.29 -3.98 1.89
CA ILE A 32 -15.66 -3.33 3.04
C ILE A 32 -14.42 -4.10 3.49
N ILE A 33 -14.49 -5.43 3.58
CA ILE A 33 -13.35 -6.28 3.97
C ILE A 33 -12.21 -6.16 2.96
N ASP A 34 -12.49 -6.27 1.66
CA ASP A 34 -11.48 -6.15 0.60
C ASP A 34 -10.78 -4.79 0.63
N GLN A 35 -11.55 -3.70 0.76
CA GLN A 35 -10.98 -2.36 0.86
C GLN A 35 -10.21 -2.15 2.16
N TYR A 36 -10.69 -2.71 3.27
CA TYR A 36 -9.98 -2.66 4.55
C TYR A 36 -8.61 -3.33 4.44
N ASP A 37 -8.53 -4.53 3.84
CA ASP A 37 -7.29 -5.26 3.64
C ASP A 37 -6.26 -4.48 2.80
N ASN A 38 -6.72 -3.69 1.84
CA ASN A 38 -5.86 -2.81 1.02
C ASN A 38 -5.25 -1.66 1.82
N TYR A 39 -5.91 -1.19 2.88
CA TYR A 39 -5.45 -0.07 3.73
C TYR A 39 -5.04 -0.50 5.15
N LYS A 40 -4.98 -1.80 5.42
CA LYS A 40 -4.84 -2.36 6.78
C LYS A 40 -3.61 -1.87 7.53
N GLU A 41 -2.50 -1.62 6.84
CA GLU A 41 -1.26 -1.11 7.46
C GLU A 41 -1.46 0.29 8.06
N CYS A 42 -2.24 1.14 7.38
CA CYS A 42 -2.58 2.46 7.88
C CYS A 42 -3.68 2.38 8.94
N LEU A 43 -4.77 1.64 8.67
CA LEU A 43 -5.94 1.58 9.55
C LEU A 43 -5.62 0.90 10.89
N HIS A 44 -4.85 -0.19 10.91
CA HIS A 44 -4.41 -0.88 12.13
C HIS A 44 -3.22 -0.21 12.85
N SER A 45 -2.59 0.81 12.27
CA SER A 45 -1.46 1.47 12.92
C SER A 45 -1.87 2.00 14.30
N ARG A 46 -1.02 1.78 15.33
CA ARG A 46 -1.23 2.31 16.69
C ARG A 46 -0.88 3.80 16.78
N GLU A 47 -0.36 4.39 15.71
CA GLU A 47 -0.01 5.81 15.65
C GLU A 47 -1.26 6.69 15.68
N ALA A 48 -1.25 7.66 16.59
CA ALA A 48 -2.36 8.60 16.81
C ALA A 48 -1.91 10.06 16.61
N SER A 49 -1.02 10.30 15.65
CA SER A 49 -0.67 11.67 15.27
C SER A 49 -1.86 12.33 14.56
N LYS A 50 -2.01 13.66 14.68
CA LYS A 50 -3.11 14.40 14.02
C LYS A 50 -3.16 14.12 12.52
N SER A 51 -2.00 14.02 11.87
CA SER A 51 -1.89 13.70 10.44
C SER A 51 -2.36 12.28 10.13
N VAL A 52 -1.98 11.30 10.95
CA VAL A 52 -2.40 9.89 10.76
C VAL A 52 -3.90 9.72 11.02
N ILE A 53 -4.46 10.40 12.03
CA ILE A 53 -5.90 10.38 12.31
C ILE A 53 -6.68 10.95 11.11
N ALA A 54 -6.24 12.09 10.58
CA ALA A 54 -6.84 12.69 9.39
C ALA A 54 -6.74 11.76 8.17
N GLN A 55 -5.61 11.06 8.01
CA GLN A 55 -5.42 10.06 6.95
C GLN A 55 -6.38 8.88 7.10
N LYS A 56 -6.53 8.31 8.30
CA LYS A 56 -7.48 7.22 8.58
C LYS A 56 -8.92 7.65 8.27
N GLN A 57 -9.31 8.85 8.69
CA GLN A 57 -10.63 9.41 8.38
C GLN A 57 -10.84 9.59 6.87
N ALA A 58 -9.83 10.08 6.15
CA ALA A 58 -9.90 10.25 4.70
C ALA A 58 -10.04 8.90 3.98
N ILE A 59 -9.33 7.86 4.43
CA ILE A 59 -9.44 6.50 3.91
C ILE A 59 -10.85 5.96 4.13
N TRP A 60 -11.37 6.04 5.35
CA TRP A 60 -12.72 5.57 5.65
C TRP A 60 -13.78 6.29 4.82
N LYS A 61 -13.66 7.62 4.70
CA LYS A 61 -14.54 8.40 3.83
C LYS A 61 -14.49 7.91 2.38
N GLN A 62 -13.29 7.67 1.85
CA GLN A 62 -13.12 7.14 0.49
C GLN A 62 -13.77 5.75 0.32
N ILE A 63 -13.62 4.85 1.30
CA ILE A 63 -14.26 3.53 1.27
C ILE A 63 -15.78 3.68 1.23
N THR A 64 -16.34 4.53 2.10
CA THR A 64 -17.78 4.79 2.16
C THR A 64 -18.32 5.43 0.88
N ASP A 65 -17.64 6.44 0.34
CA ASP A 65 -18.05 7.11 -0.90
C ASP A 65 -18.09 6.13 -2.08
N ASN A 66 -17.09 5.25 -2.19
CA ASN A 66 -17.06 4.21 -3.22
C ASN A 66 -18.11 3.13 -2.99
N LEU A 67 -18.36 2.75 -1.73
CA LEU A 67 -19.41 1.79 -1.38
C LEU A 67 -20.78 2.33 -1.81
N ASN A 68 -21.09 3.57 -1.47
CA ASN A 68 -22.35 4.23 -1.83
C ASN A 68 -22.49 4.42 -3.35
N THR A 69 -21.38 4.60 -4.07
CA THR A 69 -21.37 4.67 -5.53
C THR A 69 -21.70 3.32 -6.17
N ASN A 70 -21.15 2.22 -5.63
CA ASN A 70 -21.33 0.87 -6.15
C ASN A 70 -22.66 0.23 -5.71
N TYR A 71 -23.18 0.63 -4.54
CA TYR A 71 -24.35 0.05 -3.89
C TYR A 71 -25.34 1.15 -3.46
N PRO A 72 -25.94 1.90 -4.40
CA PRO A 72 -26.74 3.08 -4.10
C PRO A 72 -28.10 2.77 -3.43
N GLN A 73 -28.44 1.49 -3.24
CA GLN A 73 -29.69 1.09 -2.59
C GLN A 73 -29.83 1.59 -1.15
N VAL A 74 -28.71 1.76 -0.44
CA VAL A 74 -28.68 2.22 0.95
C VAL A 74 -27.46 3.09 1.16
N GLU A 75 -27.67 4.34 1.58
CA GLU A 75 -26.58 5.23 1.93
C GLU A 75 -25.97 4.83 3.29
N ARG A 76 -24.68 4.49 3.27
CA ARG A 76 -23.87 4.17 4.46
C ARG A 76 -23.06 5.39 4.89
N THR A 77 -22.84 5.52 6.18
CA THR A 77 -21.89 6.51 6.70
C THR A 77 -20.52 5.89 6.96
N VAL A 78 -19.56 6.76 7.30
CA VAL A 78 -18.20 6.37 7.67
C VAL A 78 -18.23 5.47 8.92
N GLU A 79 -19.02 5.86 9.91
CA GLU A 79 -19.20 5.13 11.16
C GLU A 79 -19.82 3.75 10.91
N ASP A 80 -20.86 3.68 10.05
CA ASP A 80 -21.47 2.39 9.68
C ASP A 80 -20.43 1.43 9.09
N SER A 81 -19.47 1.95 8.33
CA SER A 81 -18.43 1.18 7.63
C SER A 81 -17.30 0.75 8.56
N SER A 82 -16.84 1.63 9.45
CA SER A 82 -15.80 1.32 10.45
C SER A 82 -16.31 0.32 11.48
N ASP A 83 -17.50 0.55 12.02
CA ASP A 83 -18.12 -0.32 13.03
C ASP A 83 -18.35 -1.73 12.48
N LYS A 84 -18.56 -1.85 11.17
CA LYS A 84 -18.76 -3.15 10.53
C LYS A 84 -17.50 -4.02 10.51
N VAL A 85 -16.32 -3.42 10.43
CA VAL A 85 -15.04 -4.14 10.52
C VAL A 85 -14.68 -4.50 11.96
N ASP A 86 -14.97 -3.60 12.90
CA ASP A 86 -14.72 -3.82 14.33
C ASP A 86 -15.74 -4.77 14.97
N SER A 87 -16.88 -5.01 14.31
CA SER A 87 -17.92 -5.92 14.79
C SER A 87 -17.45 -7.38 14.76
N PRO A 88 -17.47 -8.12 15.89
CA PRO A 88 -17.07 -9.53 15.95
C PRO A 88 -17.96 -10.49 15.13
N SER A 89 -19.02 -9.99 14.49
CA SER A 89 -19.85 -10.76 13.56
C SER A 89 -19.21 -11.00 12.18
N SER A 90 -18.06 -10.40 11.87
CA SER A 90 -17.28 -10.71 10.65
C SER A 90 -16.31 -11.88 10.86
N ASP A 91 -16.82 -12.96 11.44
CA ASP A 91 -16.10 -14.18 11.83
C ASP A 91 -15.65 -15.05 10.62
N LEU A 92 -15.34 -14.41 9.50
CA LEU A 92 -14.78 -15.02 8.30
C LEU A 92 -13.27 -14.76 8.14
N GLY A 93 -12.65 -13.94 9.01
CA GLY A 93 -11.27 -13.47 8.83
C GLY A 93 -10.24 -13.76 9.93
N ASN A 94 -10.61 -13.88 11.21
CA ASN A 94 -9.62 -13.87 12.31
C ASN A 94 -9.61 -15.16 13.13
N GLY A 95 -9.10 -16.23 12.51
CA GLY A 95 -8.68 -17.45 13.19
C GLY A 95 -7.27 -17.38 13.78
N ILE A 96 -6.77 -16.21 14.25
CA ILE A 96 -5.56 -16.11 15.09
C ILE A 96 -5.70 -14.84 15.95
N SER A 97 -6.34 -14.93 17.11
CA SER A 97 -6.00 -14.04 18.22
C SER A 97 -5.78 -14.91 19.45
N VAL A 98 -4.49 -15.04 19.76
CA VAL A 98 -3.96 -15.79 20.88
C VAL A 98 -4.51 -15.19 22.17
N GLN A 99 -5.18 -16.02 22.94
CA GLN A 99 -5.48 -15.83 24.35
C GLN A 99 -4.15 -15.57 25.08
N LEU A 100 -3.86 -14.31 25.39
CA LEU A 100 -2.88 -13.96 26.40
C LEU A 100 -3.65 -13.76 27.70
N ASP A 101 -3.69 -14.83 28.48
CA ASP A 101 -4.05 -14.79 29.89
C ASP A 101 -3.11 -13.81 30.61
N SER A 102 -3.70 -12.80 31.21
CA SER A 102 -3.02 -11.87 32.11
C SER A 102 -3.38 -12.28 33.54
N PRO A 103 -2.44 -12.69 34.40
CA PRO A 103 -2.70 -12.80 35.82
C PRO A 103 -2.57 -11.42 36.47
N GLY A 104 -3.45 -11.15 37.43
CA GLY A 104 -3.45 -9.95 38.24
C GLY A 104 -2.40 -9.97 39.35
N ASP A 105 -2.18 -8.78 39.90
CA ASP A 105 -2.02 -8.45 41.33
C ASP A 105 -1.75 -6.93 41.38
N GLU A 106 -2.70 -6.13 41.83
CA GLU A 106 -2.91 -5.69 43.22
C GLU A 106 -1.79 -4.81 43.81
N SER A 107 -2.21 -3.55 44.09
CA SER A 107 -1.89 -2.78 45.29
C SER A 107 -0.47 -2.21 45.47
N ALA A 108 -0.33 -0.89 45.34
CA ALA A 108 -0.20 0.01 46.50
C ALA A 108 0.33 1.41 46.11
N SER A 109 -0.35 2.40 46.67
CA SER A 109 0.03 3.80 46.91
C SER A 109 1.50 4.08 47.23
N LEU A 110 2.04 5.21 46.75
CA LEU A 110 2.52 6.30 47.63
C LEU A 110 2.87 7.59 46.86
N LEU A 111 2.66 8.70 47.57
CA LEU A 111 2.99 10.09 47.30
C LEU A 111 4.41 10.37 46.79
N GLY A 112 4.54 11.48 46.06
CA GLY A 112 5.56 12.48 46.42
C GLY A 112 6.53 12.90 45.32
N ASN A 113 6.38 14.18 44.95
CA ASN A 113 7.43 15.17 44.67
C ASN A 113 7.90 15.38 43.23
N GLU A 114 7.61 16.60 42.81
CA GLU A 114 8.29 17.40 41.79
C GLU A 114 9.80 17.45 42.07
N ASP A 115 10.62 17.30 41.03
CA ASP A 115 11.76 18.20 40.87
C ASP A 115 12.27 18.22 39.42
N ASN A 116 12.42 19.45 38.92
CA ASN A 116 12.95 19.81 37.62
C ASN A 116 14.47 19.57 37.60
N SER A 117 14.97 18.77 36.65
CA SER A 117 16.34 18.93 36.16
C SER A 117 16.48 18.43 34.72
N PRO A 118 17.01 19.25 33.79
CA PRO A 118 17.18 18.87 32.39
C PRO A 118 18.42 17.98 32.22
N SER A 119 18.22 16.76 31.72
CA SER A 119 19.32 15.86 31.34
C SER A 119 19.93 16.25 29.99
N PRO A 120 21.24 16.03 29.79
CA PRO A 120 21.97 16.47 28.60
C PRO A 120 21.73 15.57 27.39
N ILE A 121 21.83 16.21 26.23
CA ILE A 121 21.73 15.66 24.88
C ILE A 121 22.65 14.44 24.72
N THR A 122 22.07 13.27 24.48
CA THR A 122 22.80 12.04 24.12
C THR A 122 22.93 11.98 22.60
N ASN A 123 24.15 12.18 22.10
CA ASN A 123 24.51 11.92 20.71
C ASN A 123 24.53 10.40 20.47
N TYR A 124 23.58 9.90 19.67
CA TYR A 124 23.67 8.53 19.13
C TYR A 124 24.58 8.54 17.89
N GLN A 125 25.79 8.00 18.04
CA GLN A 125 26.60 7.55 16.91
C GLN A 125 25.96 6.28 16.31
N LEU A 126 25.48 6.38 15.07
CA LEU A 126 25.10 5.25 14.24
C LEU A 126 26.37 4.49 13.82
N THR A 127 26.66 3.36 14.47
CA THR A 127 27.63 2.38 13.96
C THR A 127 26.93 1.49 12.93
N SER A 128 27.27 1.69 11.66
CA SER A 128 26.84 0.85 10.53
C SER A 128 27.56 -0.50 10.57
N ASN A 129 26.97 -1.48 11.25
CA ASN A 129 27.40 -2.87 11.19
C ASN A 129 26.77 -3.56 9.97
N ILE A 130 27.43 -3.47 8.81
CA ILE A 130 27.06 -4.23 7.62
C ILE A 130 27.65 -5.64 7.78
N GLN A 131 26.86 -6.53 8.39
CA GLN A 131 27.15 -7.96 8.42
C GLN A 131 26.87 -8.53 7.02
N SER A 132 27.94 -8.91 6.33
CA SER A 132 27.91 -9.57 5.03
C SER A 132 27.23 -10.94 5.14
N TYR A 133 25.95 -11.02 4.76
CA TYR A 133 25.28 -12.29 4.49
C TYR A 133 25.69 -12.79 3.11
N GLN A 134 26.39 -13.93 3.08
CA GLN A 134 26.62 -14.73 1.88
C GLN A 134 25.30 -15.40 1.45
N PRO A 135 24.81 -15.21 0.21
CA PRO A 135 23.62 -15.90 -0.25
C PRO A 135 23.96 -17.34 -0.64
N ALA A 136 23.17 -18.27 -0.10
CA ALA A 136 23.20 -19.68 -0.45
C ALA A 136 22.99 -19.89 -1.95
N HIS A 137 23.78 -20.79 -2.51
CA HIS A 137 23.78 -21.20 -3.91
C HIS A 137 22.44 -21.82 -4.29
N LEU A 138 21.58 -21.05 -4.97
CA LEU A 138 20.42 -21.57 -5.68
C LEU A 138 20.76 -21.70 -7.16
N SER A 139 20.79 -22.94 -7.62
CA SER A 139 20.95 -23.33 -9.02
C SER A 139 19.99 -22.55 -9.93
N THR A 140 20.58 -21.63 -10.69
CA THR A 140 19.90 -20.86 -11.71
C THR A 140 19.63 -21.76 -12.91
N VAL A 141 18.36 -22.12 -13.13
CA VAL A 141 17.92 -22.58 -14.46
C VAL A 141 17.74 -21.32 -15.31
N ALA A 142 18.69 -21.10 -16.21
CA ALA A 142 18.63 -20.01 -17.17
C ALA A 142 17.40 -20.15 -18.08
N ILE A 143 16.42 -19.26 -17.92
CA ILE A 143 15.37 -19.06 -18.91
C ILE A 143 15.87 -17.98 -19.86
N SER A 144 16.41 -18.44 -20.99
CA SER A 144 16.86 -17.58 -22.07
C SER A 144 15.65 -16.90 -22.72
N ASN A 145 15.57 -15.58 -22.57
CA ASN A 145 14.72 -14.72 -23.36
C ASN A 145 15.25 -14.68 -24.80
N ASN A 146 14.72 -15.56 -25.65
CA ASN A 146 14.55 -15.27 -27.06
C ASN A 146 13.49 -16.21 -27.65
N GLY A 147 12.43 -15.60 -28.17
CA GLY A 147 11.25 -16.28 -28.64
C GLY A 147 11.51 -17.19 -29.84
N GLN A 148 11.69 -18.49 -29.58
CA GLN A 148 11.23 -19.58 -30.44
C GLN A 148 11.01 -20.83 -29.57
N ILE A 149 9.83 -20.92 -28.95
CA ILE A 149 9.38 -22.20 -28.39
C ILE A 149 9.07 -23.11 -29.57
N SER A 150 9.99 -24.03 -29.84
CA SER A 150 9.87 -25.06 -30.86
C SER A 150 8.56 -25.85 -30.66
N LYS A 151 7.70 -25.85 -31.69
CA LYS A 151 6.42 -26.58 -31.72
C LYS A 151 6.56 -28.09 -31.41
N ARG A 152 7.77 -28.65 -31.39
CA ARG A 152 8.02 -30.07 -31.10
C ARG A 152 7.92 -30.47 -29.62
N THR A 153 8.07 -29.56 -28.66
CA THR A 153 8.04 -29.91 -27.23
C THR A 153 6.64 -29.95 -26.63
N LEU A 154 5.64 -29.35 -27.29
CA LEU A 154 4.25 -29.31 -26.81
C LEU A 154 3.43 -30.55 -27.20
N ASP A 155 3.80 -31.24 -28.28
CA ASP A 155 3.11 -32.47 -28.73
C ASP A 155 3.46 -33.72 -27.91
N LYS A 156 4.63 -33.77 -27.27
CA LYS A 156 4.99 -34.91 -26.39
C LYS A 156 4.16 -34.93 -25.10
N ARG A 157 3.75 -33.76 -24.58
CA ARG A 157 2.88 -33.69 -23.38
C ARG A 157 1.40 -33.97 -23.70
N ARG A 158 0.96 -33.76 -24.95
CA ARG A 158 -0.41 -34.08 -25.40
C ARG A 158 -0.64 -35.57 -25.68
N LYS A 159 0.41 -36.36 -25.95
CA LYS A 159 0.30 -37.81 -26.14
C LYS A 159 0.18 -38.62 -24.83
N LEU A 160 0.65 -38.10 -23.70
CA LEU A 160 0.55 -38.78 -22.40
C LEU A 160 -0.81 -38.64 -21.70
N LEU A 161 -1.67 -37.71 -22.14
CA LEU A 161 -3.02 -37.53 -21.58
C LEU A 161 -4.13 -38.16 -22.43
N LYS A 162 -3.80 -38.78 -23.58
CA LYS A 162 -4.77 -39.50 -24.42
C LYS A 162 -4.72 -41.02 -24.27
N SER A 163 -3.76 -41.57 -23.53
CA SER A 163 -3.61 -43.03 -23.35
C SER A 163 -4.31 -43.60 -22.11
N SER A 164 -4.99 -42.79 -21.29
CA SER A 164 -5.61 -43.27 -20.04
C SER A 164 -7.15 -43.41 -20.09
N VAL A 165 -7.76 -43.47 -21.27
CA VAL A 165 -9.24 -43.54 -21.41
C VAL A 165 -9.75 -44.79 -22.15
N ASN A 166 -8.89 -45.65 -22.71
CA ASN A 166 -9.33 -46.83 -23.46
C ASN A 166 -8.55 -48.10 -23.09
N GLN A 167 -8.88 -48.67 -21.95
CA GLN A 167 -8.68 -50.08 -21.55
C GLN A 167 -9.43 -50.16 -20.22
N GLN A 168 -10.59 -50.78 -20.08
CA GLN A 168 -10.86 -52.17 -20.36
C GLN A 168 -12.34 -52.37 -20.73
N VAL A 169 -12.59 -52.88 -21.93
CA VAL A 169 -13.83 -53.59 -22.26
C VAL A 169 -13.39 -54.96 -22.72
N ILE A 170 -13.23 -55.88 -21.77
CA ILE A 170 -13.12 -57.30 -22.06
C ILE A 170 -14.51 -57.88 -21.81
N ASN A 171 -15.10 -58.35 -22.90
CA ASN A 171 -16.31 -59.14 -22.95
C ASN A 171 -16.22 -60.33 -22.01
N ASN A 172 -17.23 -60.52 -21.17
CA ASN A 172 -17.62 -61.84 -20.69
C ASN A 172 -19.13 -62.00 -20.86
N THR A 173 -19.47 -62.70 -21.93
CA THR A 173 -20.75 -63.34 -22.19
C THR A 173 -20.97 -64.46 -21.19
N SER A 174 -22.04 -64.41 -20.40
CA SER A 174 -22.81 -65.60 -19.99
C SER A 174 -24.09 -65.21 -19.26
N LYS A 175 -25.21 -65.41 -19.96
CA LYS A 175 -26.50 -65.92 -19.48
C LYS A 175 -26.74 -65.80 -17.96
N SER A 176 -27.54 -64.82 -17.54
CA SER A 176 -28.51 -65.04 -16.44
C SER A 176 -29.43 -63.84 -16.25
N SER A 177 -30.70 -64.15 -16.07
CA SER A 177 -31.68 -63.41 -15.28
C SER A 177 -32.20 -62.08 -15.84
N TYR A 178 -33.47 -62.11 -16.22
CA TYR A 178 -34.34 -60.95 -16.32
C TYR A 178 -34.30 -60.19 -14.98
N GLY A 179 -33.47 -59.15 -14.90
CA GLY A 179 -33.42 -58.27 -13.74
C GLY A 179 -32.36 -57.20 -13.89
N GLN A 180 -32.80 -55.94 -13.80
CA GLN A 180 -32.00 -54.76 -13.39
C GLN A 180 -31.23 -53.95 -14.46
N PRO A 181 -31.90 -53.32 -15.46
CA PRO A 181 -31.34 -52.15 -16.15
C PRO A 181 -31.24 -50.89 -15.26
N GLN A 182 -31.92 -50.87 -14.11
CA GLN A 182 -31.98 -49.71 -13.21
C GLN A 182 -30.65 -49.39 -12.52
N GLN A 183 -29.87 -50.42 -12.14
CA GLN A 183 -28.61 -50.22 -11.39
C GLN A 183 -27.49 -49.59 -12.24
N GLN A 184 -27.45 -49.92 -13.54
CA GLN A 184 -26.44 -49.37 -14.46
C GLN A 184 -26.68 -47.89 -14.77
N GLN A 185 -27.95 -47.48 -14.88
CA GLN A 185 -28.30 -46.08 -15.13
C GLN A 185 -27.96 -45.19 -13.92
N GLN A 186 -28.11 -45.72 -12.70
CA GLN A 186 -27.77 -44.99 -11.47
C GLN A 186 -26.26 -44.77 -11.33
N GLN A 187 -25.42 -45.76 -11.69
CA GLN A 187 -23.96 -45.57 -11.69
C GLN A 187 -23.50 -44.51 -12.70
N GLN A 188 -24.11 -44.46 -13.88
CA GLN A 188 -23.75 -43.45 -14.88
C GLN A 188 -24.12 -42.02 -14.44
N GLN A 189 -25.25 -41.85 -13.74
CA GLN A 189 -25.62 -40.57 -13.14
C GLN A 189 -24.62 -40.14 -12.06
N GLN A 190 -24.16 -41.07 -11.22
CA GLN A 190 -23.13 -40.76 -10.21
C GLN A 190 -21.80 -40.33 -10.85
N GLN A 191 -21.35 -41.00 -11.92
CA GLN A 191 -20.14 -40.60 -12.63
C GLN A 191 -20.26 -39.20 -13.26
N ASN A 192 -21.42 -38.90 -13.85
CA ASN A 192 -21.68 -37.57 -14.40
C ASN A 192 -21.70 -36.49 -13.30
N SER A 193 -22.26 -36.80 -12.14
CA SER A 193 -22.27 -35.92 -10.97
C SER A 193 -20.84 -35.60 -10.49
N LEU A 194 -20.00 -36.63 -10.31
CA LEU A 194 -18.60 -36.46 -9.90
C LEU A 194 -17.78 -35.65 -10.91
N ARG A 195 -18.04 -35.86 -12.21
CA ARG A 195 -17.41 -35.08 -13.27
C ARG A 195 -17.80 -33.61 -13.19
N TYR A 196 -19.09 -33.32 -12.97
CA TYR A 196 -19.60 -31.97 -12.84
C TYR A 196 -19.04 -31.26 -11.58
N GLU A 197 -18.98 -31.97 -10.45
CA GLU A 197 -18.37 -31.48 -9.22
C GLU A 197 -16.88 -31.12 -9.43
N SER A 198 -16.14 -31.98 -10.13
CA SER A 198 -14.73 -31.74 -10.47
C SER A 198 -14.54 -30.51 -11.36
N LEU A 199 -15.46 -30.28 -12.30
CA LEU A 199 -15.48 -29.09 -13.15
C LEU A 199 -15.74 -27.82 -12.34
N ILE A 200 -16.70 -27.85 -11.40
CA ILE A 200 -16.99 -26.72 -10.50
C ILE A 200 -15.77 -26.38 -9.65
N LYS A 201 -15.15 -27.39 -9.01
CA LYS A 201 -13.93 -27.19 -8.20
C LYS A 201 -12.82 -26.55 -9.03
N ARG A 202 -12.57 -27.07 -10.23
CA ARG A 202 -11.56 -26.52 -11.14
C ARG A 202 -11.87 -25.08 -11.57
N LYS A 203 -13.12 -24.77 -11.88
CA LYS A 203 -13.55 -23.41 -12.22
C LYS A 203 -13.25 -22.45 -11.07
N ARG A 204 -13.62 -22.81 -9.84
CA ARG A 204 -13.35 -22.00 -8.63
C ARG A 204 -11.86 -21.79 -8.38
N THR A 205 -11.03 -22.83 -8.55
CA THR A 205 -9.56 -22.70 -8.42
C THR A 205 -8.99 -21.73 -9.46
N LEU A 206 -9.46 -21.81 -10.71
CA LEU A 206 -9.01 -20.91 -11.77
C LEU A 206 -9.45 -19.46 -11.52
N GLU A 207 -10.65 -19.26 -11.00
CA GLU A 207 -11.18 -17.94 -10.62
C GLU A 207 -10.34 -17.29 -9.52
N LEU A 208 -10.03 -18.03 -8.44
CA LEU A 208 -9.15 -17.55 -7.37
C LEU A 208 -7.73 -17.24 -7.87
N THR A 209 -7.21 -18.07 -8.77
CA THR A 209 -5.89 -17.83 -9.38
C THR A 209 -5.90 -16.57 -10.24
N SER A 210 -6.99 -16.36 -11.00
CA SER A 210 -7.18 -15.16 -11.82
C SER A 210 -7.24 -13.90 -10.96
N GLN A 211 -7.99 -13.93 -9.85
CA GLN A 211 -8.07 -12.81 -8.91
C GLN A 211 -6.70 -12.48 -8.31
N ARG A 212 -5.95 -13.50 -7.88
CA ARG A 212 -4.58 -13.31 -7.37
C ARG A 212 -3.65 -12.66 -8.40
N LEU A 213 -3.74 -13.07 -9.66
CA LEU A 213 -2.95 -12.49 -10.74
C LEU A 213 -3.32 -11.03 -11.03
N VAL A 214 -4.60 -10.66 -10.91
CA VAL A 214 -5.04 -9.27 -11.04
C VAL A 214 -4.45 -8.41 -9.92
N TYR A 215 -4.53 -8.88 -8.67
CA TYR A 215 -3.94 -8.20 -7.52
C TYR A 215 -2.41 -8.04 -7.67
N ASP A 216 -1.70 -9.10 -8.06
CA ASP A 216 -0.25 -9.03 -8.29
C ASP A 216 0.10 -8.04 -9.41
N LYS A 217 -0.71 -7.97 -10.47
CA LYS A 217 -0.53 -7.00 -11.57
C LYS A 217 -0.69 -5.56 -11.07
N GLU A 218 -1.71 -5.28 -10.27
CA GLU A 218 -1.95 -3.95 -9.71
C GLU A 218 -0.85 -3.53 -8.74
N ARG A 219 -0.40 -4.45 -7.86
CA ARG A 219 0.74 -4.23 -6.97
C ARG A 219 2.00 -3.84 -7.75
N LEU A 220 2.35 -4.61 -8.79
CA LEU A 220 3.52 -4.33 -9.64
C LEU A 220 3.40 -2.99 -10.39
N LEU A 221 2.20 -2.59 -10.76
CA LEU A 221 1.96 -1.31 -11.42
C LEU A 221 2.18 -0.13 -10.46
N ILE A 222 1.78 -0.27 -9.19
CA ILE A 222 2.07 0.71 -8.14
C ILE A 222 3.58 0.78 -7.87
N GLU A 223 4.24 -0.37 -7.73
CA GLU A 223 5.69 -0.44 -7.52
C GLU A 223 6.46 0.25 -8.65
N ARG A 224 6.08 0.01 -9.91
CA ARG A 224 6.65 0.69 -11.07
C ARG A 224 6.49 2.21 -10.98
N LYS A 225 5.27 2.71 -10.68
CA LYS A 225 5.03 4.15 -10.54
C LYS A 225 5.89 4.77 -9.44
N ASN A 226 6.07 4.07 -8.31
CA ASN A 226 6.92 4.53 -7.23
C ASN A 226 8.40 4.60 -7.64
N LEU A 227 8.87 3.64 -8.45
CA LEU A 227 10.23 3.68 -9.00
C LEU A 227 10.41 4.82 -9.99
N ASP A 228 9.43 5.07 -10.86
CA ASP A 228 9.45 6.18 -11.81
C ASP A 228 9.54 7.54 -11.07
N ILE A 229 8.77 7.71 -9.98
CA ILE A 229 8.84 8.91 -9.12
C ILE A 229 10.24 9.04 -8.48
N LYS A 230 10.80 7.95 -7.95
CA LYS A 230 12.15 7.96 -7.35
C LYS A 230 13.23 8.34 -8.36
N LEU A 231 13.13 7.84 -9.59
CA LEU A 231 14.04 8.20 -10.68
C LEU A 231 13.94 9.69 -10.99
N ALA A 232 12.73 10.23 -11.17
CA ALA A 232 12.52 11.65 -11.43
C ALA A 232 13.07 12.54 -10.29
N THR A 233 12.86 12.16 -9.02
CA THR A 233 13.43 12.88 -7.87
C THR A 233 14.96 12.87 -7.88
N ASN A 234 15.57 11.74 -8.21
CA ASN A 234 17.04 11.63 -8.30
C ASN A 234 17.58 12.47 -9.47
N GLU A 235 16.89 12.52 -10.60
CA GLU A 235 17.26 13.38 -11.74
C GLU A 235 17.22 14.86 -11.35
N CYS A 236 16.14 15.31 -10.70
CA CYS A 236 16.04 16.67 -10.17
C CYS A 236 17.16 17.02 -9.17
N GLU A 237 17.50 16.09 -8.27
CA GLU A 237 18.58 16.30 -7.30
C GLU A 237 19.96 16.38 -7.98
N ASN A 238 20.20 15.55 -8.99
CA ASN A 238 21.43 15.61 -9.79
C ASN A 238 21.54 16.94 -10.54
N GLU A 239 20.45 17.45 -11.12
CA GLU A 239 20.42 18.76 -11.75
C GLU A 239 20.70 19.89 -10.74
N ARG A 240 20.11 19.81 -9.54
CA ARG A 240 20.37 20.76 -8.44
C ARG A 240 21.85 20.79 -8.08
N ILE A 241 22.46 19.62 -7.89
CA ILE A 241 23.90 19.49 -7.58
C ILE A 241 24.76 20.06 -8.72
N ALA A 242 24.39 19.82 -9.99
CA ALA A 242 25.13 20.34 -11.13
C ALA A 242 25.09 21.88 -11.20
N ILE A 243 23.93 22.49 -10.89
CA ILE A 243 23.78 23.95 -10.81
C ILE A 243 24.62 24.51 -9.66
N GLU A 244 24.59 23.88 -8.50
CA GLU A 244 25.37 24.28 -7.32
C GLU A 244 26.87 24.21 -7.59
N LYS A 245 27.34 23.14 -8.23
CA LYS A 245 28.74 22.99 -8.67
C LYS A 245 29.14 24.10 -9.65
N ARG A 246 28.30 24.44 -10.62
CA ARG A 246 28.60 25.53 -11.58
C ARG A 246 28.67 26.89 -10.88
N ARG A 247 27.81 27.13 -9.87
CA ARG A 247 27.84 28.36 -9.08
C ARG A 247 29.15 28.50 -8.29
N THR A 248 29.61 27.43 -7.65
CA THR A 248 30.86 27.46 -6.88
C THR A 248 32.08 27.62 -7.79
N GLU A 249 32.09 26.98 -8.96
CA GLU A 249 33.16 27.15 -9.96
C GLU A 249 33.26 28.59 -10.48
N LEU A 250 32.13 29.23 -10.80
CA LEU A 250 32.10 30.65 -11.19
C LEU A 250 32.58 31.58 -10.06
N ALA A 251 32.21 31.28 -8.81
CA ALA A 251 32.69 32.05 -7.66
C ALA A 251 34.21 31.95 -7.49
N LEU A 252 34.78 30.75 -7.66
CA LEU A 252 36.23 30.53 -7.63
C LEU A 252 36.94 31.27 -8.78
N GLN A 253 36.40 31.22 -9.99
CA GLN A 253 36.95 31.93 -11.15
C GLN A 253 36.97 33.46 -10.91
N LYS A 254 35.92 34.00 -10.30
CA LYS A 254 35.86 35.42 -9.93
C LYS A 254 36.95 35.78 -8.91
N LEU A 255 37.09 35.00 -7.84
CA LEU A 255 38.13 35.23 -6.83
C LEU A 255 39.54 35.15 -7.42
N GLN A 256 39.81 34.20 -8.32
CA GLN A 256 41.10 34.11 -9.03
C GLN A 256 41.37 35.34 -9.91
N SER A 257 40.33 35.88 -10.55
CA SER A 257 40.42 37.09 -11.38
C SER A 257 40.73 38.32 -10.52
N ASP A 258 40.04 38.45 -9.37
CA ASP A 258 40.24 39.54 -8.42
C ASP A 258 41.67 39.52 -7.83
N ILE A 259 42.19 38.33 -7.50
CA ILE A 259 43.57 38.16 -7.02
C ILE A 259 44.58 38.58 -8.12
N SER A 260 44.35 38.17 -9.36
CA SER A 260 45.25 38.48 -10.49
C SER A 260 45.29 39.97 -10.85
N LEU A 261 44.19 40.70 -10.64
CA LEU A 261 44.13 42.15 -10.81
C LEU A 261 44.89 42.89 -9.69
N SER A 262 44.80 42.41 -8.46
CA SER A 262 45.52 42.96 -7.31
C SER A 262 47.05 42.82 -7.45
N THR A 263 47.54 41.67 -7.91
CA THR A 263 48.99 41.44 -8.06
C THR A 263 49.64 42.29 -9.14
N ASN A 264 48.93 42.65 -10.21
CA ASN A 264 49.47 43.51 -11.27
C ASN A 264 49.44 45.02 -10.93
N GLY A 265 48.63 45.44 -9.94
CA GLY A 265 48.55 46.84 -9.52
C GLY A 265 49.68 47.32 -8.60
N ASN A 266 50.42 46.41 -7.97
CA ASN A 266 51.42 46.74 -6.94
C ASN A 266 52.86 46.90 -7.45
N HIS A 267 53.12 46.81 -8.75
CA HIS A 267 54.48 46.98 -9.31
C HIS A 267 54.80 48.40 -9.81
N ASN A 268 53.93 49.39 -9.57
CA ASN A 268 54.14 50.78 -10.04
C ASN A 268 54.17 51.86 -8.94
N LEU A 269 54.25 51.48 -7.65
CA LEU A 269 54.29 52.43 -6.53
C LEU A 269 55.59 52.39 -5.72
N SER A 270 56.67 51.83 -6.26
CA SER A 270 57.99 51.75 -5.57
C SER A 270 58.88 52.99 -5.75
N ASP A 271 58.37 54.10 -6.29
CA ASP A 271 59.21 55.27 -6.61
C ASP A 271 58.49 56.59 -6.35
N GLN A 272 57.77 56.69 -5.23
CA GLN A 272 57.23 57.98 -4.78
C GLN A 272 57.72 58.28 -3.37
N GLU A 273 58.78 59.08 -3.39
CA GLU A 273 59.49 59.77 -2.33
C GLU A 273 58.67 60.12 -1.09
N ASP A 274 59.32 59.87 0.04
CA ASP A 274 58.99 60.34 1.37
C ASP A 274 58.70 61.85 1.39
N HIS A 275 57.43 62.22 1.54
CA HIS A 275 57.05 63.52 2.09
C HIS A 275 56.32 63.29 3.42
N GLU A 276 57.10 63.34 4.48
CA GLU A 276 56.65 63.43 5.87
C GLU A 276 55.94 64.77 6.12
N ASP A 277 54.66 64.87 5.77
CA ASP A 277 53.82 65.94 6.30
C ASP A 277 53.17 65.49 7.62
N ASN A 278 53.91 65.79 8.68
CA ASN A 278 53.41 65.94 10.03
C ASN A 278 52.19 66.87 10.06
N ASN A 279 50.99 66.31 10.20
CA ASN A 279 49.82 67.03 10.69
C ASN A 279 49.22 66.18 11.82
N SER A 280 49.65 66.42 13.06
CA SER A 280 48.86 67.15 14.07
C SER A 280 47.49 66.50 14.23
N LEU A 281 47.36 65.46 15.04
CA LEU A 281 47.12 65.55 16.49
C LEU A 281 46.37 66.84 16.87
N ASP A 282 45.05 66.73 16.89
CA ASP A 282 44.05 67.52 17.60
C ASP A 282 42.71 66.83 17.30
N ASP A 283 41.73 66.66 18.15
CA ASP A 283 41.54 66.95 19.57
C ASP A 283 40.11 66.40 19.89
N MET A 284 39.84 66.07 21.15
CA MET A 284 38.52 65.96 21.79
C MET A 284 37.45 65.03 21.19
N SER A 285 37.07 63.91 21.85
CA SER A 285 36.26 63.78 23.08
C SER A 285 34.75 63.72 22.86
N ASP A 286 34.08 63.11 23.84
CA ASP A 286 32.63 63.04 24.13
C ASP A 286 31.98 61.73 23.65
N ILE A 287 31.78 60.69 24.48
CA ILE A 287 31.12 60.60 25.80
C ILE A 287 29.71 61.21 25.80
N ASN A 288 28.70 60.34 25.67
CA ASN A 288 27.46 60.23 26.47
C ASN A 288 26.54 59.23 25.73
N GLU A 289 26.38 58.01 26.25
CA GLU A 289 25.36 57.56 27.25
C GLU A 289 23.97 57.38 26.63
#